data_AF-A0A832JHY3-F1
#
_entry.id   AF-A0A832JHY3-F1
#
_cell.length_a   1.000
_cell.length_b   1.000
_cell.length_c   1.000
_cell.angle_alpha   90.00
_cell.angle_beta   90.00
_cell.angle_gamma   90.00
#
_symmetry.space_group_name_H-M   'P 1'
#
loop_
_entity.id
_entity.type
_entity.pdbx_description
1 polymer ?
#
loop_
_entity_poly.entity_id
_entity_poly.type
_entity_poly.pdbx_seq_one_letter_code
_entity_poly.pdbx_strand_id
1 'polypeptide(L)'
;MSWKDAARKVLEDMGAVVEEDRRGLRVSPRGRSDFSVLLLVRRLHMSLDRKAEVIGIVELPNLELSPEALRKMLASSFEVEMKGVLRRAPVWRSWRELKKLETLVGPLNPDTGLIDLLKGDVELEKSLREASPDLLEVFPEIMPPSYMESFLLAPGVPLTPLVRDLVKSYLEQPERLAWCFRAQILYGYPRMPQKIAKNFLLALQLERALKERWPKPS
;
A
#
# COMPACT_ATOMS: atom_id res chain seq x y z
N MET A 1 -14.03 -24.31 -7.10
CA MET A 1 -12.97 -23.80 -6.21
C MET A 1 -13.04 -22.29 -6.23
N SER A 2 -13.20 -21.63 -5.08
CA SER A 2 -13.27 -20.16 -5.04
C SER A 2 -11.89 -19.54 -5.32
N TRP A 3 -11.84 -18.26 -5.72
CA TRP A 3 -10.56 -17.56 -5.87
C TRP A 3 -9.79 -17.49 -4.54
N LYS A 4 -10.52 -17.43 -3.41
CA LYS A 4 -9.95 -17.42 -2.07
C LYS A 4 -9.25 -18.73 -1.74
N ASP A 5 -9.85 -19.87 -2.07
CA ASP A 5 -9.24 -21.18 -1.83
C ASP A 5 -7.93 -21.34 -2.62
N ALA A 6 -7.94 -20.93 -3.89
CA ALA A 6 -6.77 -21.00 -4.75
C ALA A 6 -5.67 -20.02 -4.30
N ALA A 7 -6.04 -18.81 -3.86
CA ALA A 7 -5.13 -17.84 -3.28
C ALA A 7 -4.52 -18.33 -1.97
N ARG A 8 -5.36 -18.84 -1.05
CA ARG A 8 -4.94 -19.43 0.23
C ARG A 8 -3.88 -20.48 0.00
N LYS A 9 -4.18 -21.49 -0.84
CA LYS A 9 -3.26 -22.59 -1.12
C LYS A 9 -1.89 -22.08 -1.59
N VAL A 10 -1.88 -21.20 -2.59
CA VAL A 10 -0.63 -20.65 -3.13
C VAL A 10 0.18 -19.86 -2.09
N LEU A 11 -0.49 -19.14 -1.19
CA LEU A 11 0.19 -18.37 -0.13
C LEU A 11 0.70 -19.27 1.00
N GLU A 12 -0.06 -20.29 1.38
CA GLU A 12 0.36 -21.30 2.35
C GLU A 12 1.55 -22.12 1.83
N ASP A 13 1.55 -22.47 0.54
CA ASP A 13 2.67 -23.12 -0.15
C ASP A 13 3.95 -22.26 -0.10
N MET A 14 3.80 -20.93 0.03
CA MET A 14 4.91 -19.98 0.23
C MET A 14 5.28 -19.76 1.70
N GLY A 15 4.66 -20.48 2.63
CA GLY A 15 4.91 -20.38 4.07
C GLY A 15 4.21 -19.21 4.76
N ALA A 16 3.19 -18.60 4.14
CA ALA A 16 2.35 -17.60 4.80
C ALA A 16 1.29 -18.27 5.71
N VAL A 17 0.86 -17.53 6.73
CA VAL A 17 -0.34 -17.83 7.51
C VAL A 17 -1.50 -17.06 6.90
N VAL A 18 -2.60 -17.74 6.61
CA VAL A 18 -3.76 -17.14 5.95
C VAL A 18 -5.00 -17.32 6.82
N GLU A 19 -5.54 -16.20 7.29
CA GLU A 19 -6.81 -16.14 8.03
C GLU A 19 -7.89 -15.59 7.09
N GLU A 20 -9.06 -16.23 7.06
CA GLU A 20 -10.20 -15.70 6.30
C GLU A 20 -11.19 -15.02 7.23
N ASP A 21 -11.63 -13.83 6.82
CA ASP A 21 -12.77 -13.17 7.42
C ASP A 21 -13.82 -12.79 6.35
N ARG A 22 -14.86 -12.08 6.81
CA ARG A 22 -15.98 -11.64 5.96
C ARG A 22 -15.54 -10.69 4.84
N ARG A 23 -14.38 -10.06 4.98
CA ARG A 23 -13.86 -8.98 4.11
C ARG A 23 -12.87 -9.53 3.09
N GLY A 24 -12.06 -10.51 3.45
CA GLY A 24 -10.99 -11.01 2.59
C GLY A 24 -10.15 -12.12 3.21
N LEU A 25 -8.89 -12.18 2.80
CA LEU A 25 -7.85 -13.02 3.39
C LEU A 25 -6.81 -12.12 4.04
N ARG A 26 -6.62 -12.26 5.35
CA ARG A 26 -5.48 -11.68 6.05
C ARG A 26 -4.31 -12.64 5.93
N VAL A 27 -3.16 -12.11 5.54
CA VAL A 27 -1.97 -12.89 5.22
C VAL A 27 -0.79 -12.31 5.96
N SER A 28 -0.06 -13.15 6.69
CA SER A 28 1.18 -12.78 7.38
C SER A 28 2.28 -13.80 7.10
N PRO A 29 3.56 -13.40 7.05
CA PRO A 29 4.67 -14.35 7.04
C PRO A 29 4.67 -15.16 8.33
N ARG A 30 4.92 -16.48 8.24
CA ARG A 30 5.00 -17.32 9.44
C ARG A 30 6.12 -16.83 10.37
N GLY A 31 5.79 -16.64 11.65
CA GLY A 31 6.73 -16.18 12.67
C GLY A 31 6.97 -14.66 12.71
N ARG A 32 6.23 -13.86 11.94
CA ARG A 32 6.31 -12.39 11.95
C ARG A 32 4.96 -11.76 12.30
N SER A 33 4.90 -11.00 13.39
CA SER A 33 3.71 -10.25 13.79
C SER A 33 3.72 -8.79 13.32
N ASP A 34 4.88 -8.30 12.87
CA ASP A 34 5.12 -6.90 12.51
C ASP A 34 4.67 -6.54 11.08
N PHE A 35 4.19 -7.52 10.32
CA PHE A 35 3.75 -7.34 8.95
C PHE A 35 2.53 -8.20 8.64
N SER A 36 1.47 -7.58 8.15
CA SER A 36 0.32 -8.29 7.61
C SER A 36 -0.25 -7.56 6.40
N VAL A 37 -0.85 -8.35 5.52
CA VAL A 37 -1.46 -7.91 4.28
C VAL A 37 -2.90 -8.38 4.26
N LEU A 38 -3.82 -7.51 3.85
CA LEU A 38 -5.20 -7.84 3.56
C LEU A 38 -5.40 -7.99 2.05
N LEU A 39 -5.89 -9.14 1.63
CA LEU A 39 -6.30 -9.45 0.27
C LEU A 39 -7.81 -9.42 0.15
N LEU A 40 -8.34 -8.59 -0.73
CA LEU A 40 -9.79 -8.50 -0.94
C LEU A 40 -10.15 -8.27 -2.39
N VAL A 41 -11.38 -8.59 -2.77
CA VAL A 41 -11.91 -8.31 -4.11
C VAL A 41 -13.01 -7.28 -3.98
N ARG A 42 -12.85 -6.15 -4.67
CA ARG A 42 -13.81 -5.05 -4.64
C ARG A 42 -14.12 -4.49 -6.02
N ARG A 43 -15.21 -3.76 -6.14
CA ARG A 43 -15.44 -2.85 -7.27
C ARG A 43 -14.83 -1.50 -6.94
N LEU A 44 -14.00 -0.97 -7.83
CA LEU A 44 -13.54 0.41 -7.70
C LEU A 44 -14.67 1.37 -8.07
N HIS A 45 -14.72 2.53 -7.40
CA HIS A 45 -15.69 3.58 -7.70
C HIS A 45 -15.59 3.96 -9.19
N MET A 46 -16.71 3.89 -9.92
CA MET A 46 -16.82 4.13 -11.37
C MET A 46 -16.21 3.06 -12.30
N SER A 47 -15.82 1.88 -11.80
CA SER A 47 -15.43 0.74 -12.64
C SER A 47 -16.50 -0.36 -12.64
N LEU A 48 -16.85 -0.86 -13.82
CA LEU A 48 -17.72 -2.06 -13.96
C LEU A 48 -16.99 -3.33 -13.53
N ASP A 49 -15.65 -3.33 -13.66
CA ASP A 49 -14.77 -4.45 -13.36
C ASP A 49 -14.44 -4.54 -11.87
N ARG A 50 -14.42 -5.76 -11.36
CA ARG A 50 -13.85 -6.03 -10.03
C ARG A 50 -12.32 -5.90 -10.12
N LYS A 51 -11.70 -5.46 -9.03
CA LYS A 51 -10.26 -5.51 -8.79
C LYS A 51 -10.00 -6.32 -7.54
N ALA A 52 -8.94 -7.10 -7.56
CA ALA A 52 -8.36 -7.60 -6.32
C ALA A 52 -7.37 -6.56 -5.81
N GLU A 53 -7.31 -6.39 -4.50
CA GLU A 53 -6.35 -5.50 -3.86
C GLU A 53 -5.51 -6.25 -2.83
N VAL A 54 -4.26 -5.82 -2.76
CA VAL A 54 -3.28 -6.24 -1.77
C VAL A 54 -2.93 -5.00 -0.97
N ILE A 55 -3.38 -4.96 0.27
CA ILE A 55 -3.21 -3.80 1.17
C ILE A 55 -2.30 -4.24 2.30
N GLY A 56 -1.21 -3.54 2.56
CA GLY A 56 -0.40 -3.83 3.73
C GLY A 56 0.08 -2.57 4.43
N ILE A 57 0.50 -2.78 5.67
CA ILE A 57 0.97 -1.73 6.57
C ILE A 57 2.36 -2.13 7.05
N VAL A 58 3.28 -1.17 6.98
CA VAL A 58 4.67 -1.30 7.41
C VAL A 58 4.91 -0.26 8.50
N GLU A 59 4.98 -0.72 9.74
CA GLU A 59 5.25 0.15 10.88
C GLU A 59 6.74 0.48 10.99
N LEU A 60 7.03 1.73 11.38
CA LEU A 60 8.38 2.25 11.56
C LEU A 60 8.62 2.60 13.05
N PRO A 61 8.75 1.60 13.95
CA PRO A 61 8.72 1.82 15.41
C PRO A 61 9.95 2.56 15.96
N ASN A 62 11.01 2.73 15.17
CA ASN A 62 12.26 3.38 15.59
C ASN A 62 12.35 4.85 15.14
N LEU A 63 11.25 5.46 14.69
CA LEU A 63 11.20 6.86 14.31
C LEU A 63 10.59 7.70 15.43
N GLU A 64 11.13 8.90 15.62
CA GLU A 64 10.48 9.89 16.48
C GLU A 64 9.12 10.26 15.91
N LEU A 65 8.09 10.16 16.75
CA LEU A 65 6.71 10.46 16.39
C LEU A 65 6.51 11.99 16.41
N SER A 66 6.53 12.61 15.23
CA SER A 66 6.29 14.04 15.09
C SER A 66 5.45 14.40 13.84
N PRO A 67 4.72 15.53 13.88
CA PRO A 67 4.02 16.07 12.71
C PRO A 67 4.95 16.27 11.50
N GLU A 68 6.17 16.72 11.74
CA GLU A 68 7.18 16.96 10.71
C GLU A 68 7.61 15.66 10.04
N ALA A 69 7.81 14.59 10.82
CA ALA A 69 8.14 13.27 10.28
C ALA A 69 7.01 12.73 9.40
N LEU A 70 5.75 12.85 9.84
CA LEU A 70 4.60 12.42 9.04
C LEU A 70 4.40 13.29 7.79
N ARG A 71 4.59 14.61 7.87
CA ARG A 71 4.59 15.51 6.70
C ARG A 71 5.69 15.15 5.70
N LYS A 72 6.86 14.74 6.17
CA LYS A 72 7.94 14.25 5.30
C LYS A 72 7.56 12.94 4.62
N MET A 73 6.96 11.99 5.33
CA MET A 73 6.43 10.76 4.72
C MET A 73 5.35 11.07 3.67
N LEU A 74 4.45 12.01 3.95
CA LEU A 74 3.46 12.47 2.96
C LEU A 74 4.14 13.03 1.71
N ALA A 75 5.09 13.95 1.87
CA ALA A 75 5.85 14.51 0.75
C ALA A 75 6.51 13.43 -0.12
N SER A 76 7.02 12.35 0.49
CA SER A 76 7.65 11.24 -0.22
C SER A 76 6.69 10.14 -0.69
N SER A 77 5.38 10.35 -0.57
CA SER A 77 4.38 9.39 -1.05
C SER A 77 4.40 9.29 -2.56
N PHE A 78 4.25 8.07 -3.07
CA PHE A 78 4.42 7.78 -4.49
C PHE A 78 3.41 6.74 -5.00
N GLU A 79 3.31 6.69 -6.31
CA GLU A 79 2.57 5.66 -7.03
C GLU A 79 3.41 5.09 -8.18
N VAL A 80 3.16 3.83 -8.51
CA VAL A 80 3.80 3.12 -9.61
C VAL A 80 2.71 2.52 -10.51
N GLU A 81 2.68 2.94 -11.77
CA GLU A 81 1.81 2.38 -12.81
C GLU A 81 2.65 1.54 -13.78
N MET A 82 2.19 0.34 -14.11
CA MET A 82 2.82 -0.48 -15.14
C MET A 82 2.23 -0.10 -16.52
N LYS A 83 2.96 0.70 -17.31
CA LYS A 83 2.48 1.20 -18.62
C LYS A 83 2.99 0.40 -19.82
N GLY A 84 2.27 0.54 -20.94
CA GLY A 84 2.57 -0.07 -22.24
C GLY A 84 1.75 -1.33 -22.53
N VAL A 85 1.68 -1.72 -23.81
CA VAL A 85 0.91 -2.88 -24.33
C VAL A 85 1.27 -4.19 -23.60
N LEU A 86 2.51 -4.29 -23.10
CA LEU A 86 3.03 -5.43 -22.35
C LEU A 86 3.33 -5.12 -20.87
N ARG A 87 2.98 -3.92 -20.37
CA ARG A 87 3.19 -3.48 -18.99
C ARG A 87 4.63 -3.71 -18.48
N ARG A 88 5.62 -3.44 -19.34
CA ARG A 88 7.03 -3.84 -19.12
C ARG A 88 7.84 -2.85 -18.29
N ALA A 89 7.42 -1.59 -18.23
CA ALA A 89 8.18 -0.54 -17.55
C ALA A 89 7.34 0.08 -16.42
N PRO A 90 7.87 0.11 -15.18
CA PRO A 90 7.22 0.83 -14.08
C PRO A 90 7.37 2.34 -14.29
N VAL A 91 6.26 3.07 -14.19
CA VAL A 91 6.24 4.53 -14.24
C VAL A 91 5.98 5.04 -12.83
N TRP A 92 7.02 5.61 -12.23
CA TRP A 92 7.01 6.16 -10.88
C TRP A 92 6.59 7.63 -10.89
N ARG A 93 5.73 8.02 -9.95
CA ARG A 93 5.24 9.40 -9.82
C ARG A 93 4.97 9.71 -8.34
N SER A 94 4.96 11.00 -7.99
CA SER A 94 4.37 11.44 -6.72
C SER A 94 2.90 11.01 -6.66
N TRP A 95 2.43 10.64 -5.47
CA TRP A 95 1.07 10.15 -5.29
C TRP A 95 0.04 11.23 -5.66
N ARG A 96 -0.89 10.93 -6.58
CA ARG A 96 -1.82 11.92 -7.14
C ARG A 96 -2.74 12.57 -6.10
N GLU A 97 -3.05 11.84 -5.03
CA GLU A 97 -3.94 12.31 -3.99
C GLU A 97 -3.28 13.33 -3.06
N LEU A 98 -1.95 13.54 -3.13
CA LEU A 98 -1.25 14.56 -2.36
C LEU A 98 -1.85 15.94 -2.57
N LYS A 99 -2.16 16.31 -3.82
CA LYS A 99 -2.79 17.60 -4.13
C LYS A 99 -4.14 17.80 -3.42
N LYS A 100 -4.90 16.72 -3.21
CA LYS A 100 -6.16 16.80 -2.46
C LYS A 100 -5.88 16.97 -0.96
N LEU A 101 -4.87 16.29 -0.43
CA LEU A 101 -4.45 16.45 0.96
C LEU A 101 -3.89 17.86 1.23
N GLU A 102 -3.14 18.45 0.30
CA GLU A 102 -2.62 19.82 0.43
C GLU A 102 -3.72 20.85 0.75
N THR A 103 -4.89 20.71 0.10
CA THR A 103 -6.04 21.59 0.35
C THR A 103 -6.58 21.47 1.77
N LEU A 104 -6.27 20.38 2.48
CA LEU A 104 -6.72 20.11 3.84
C LEU A 104 -5.69 20.49 4.88
N VAL A 105 -4.40 20.26 4.60
CA VAL A 105 -3.35 20.25 5.64
C VAL A 105 -2.22 21.24 5.36
N GLY A 106 -2.38 22.07 4.34
CA GLY A 106 -1.39 23.03 3.88
C GLY A 106 -0.38 22.41 2.90
N PRO A 107 0.64 23.17 2.48
CA PRO A 107 1.57 22.77 1.42
C PRO A 107 2.28 21.45 1.72
N LEU A 108 2.32 20.55 0.73
CA LEU A 108 3.06 19.29 0.75
C LEU A 108 3.94 19.26 -0.49
N ASN A 109 5.16 19.79 -0.37
CA ASN A 109 6.12 19.78 -1.47
C ASN A 109 6.53 18.34 -1.78
N PRO A 110 6.20 17.78 -2.98
CA PRO A 110 6.54 16.40 -3.28
C PRO A 110 8.06 16.20 -3.29
N ASP A 111 8.52 15.14 -2.61
CA ASP A 111 9.93 14.76 -2.51
C ASP A 111 10.18 13.48 -3.33
N THR A 112 11.09 13.56 -4.29
CA THR A 112 11.46 12.42 -5.15
C THR A 112 12.60 11.57 -4.58
N GLY A 113 13.24 11.98 -3.48
CA GLY A 113 14.40 11.28 -2.92
C GLY A 113 14.14 9.80 -2.64
N LEU A 114 13.00 9.46 -2.04
CA LEU A 114 12.62 8.06 -1.81
C LEU A 114 12.39 7.30 -3.12
N ILE A 115 11.72 7.93 -4.09
CA ILE A 115 11.48 7.32 -5.41
C ILE A 115 12.81 6.96 -6.06
N ASP A 116 13.78 7.87 -6.04
CA ASP A 116 15.06 7.67 -6.71
C ASP A 116 15.92 6.60 -6.00
N LEU A 117 15.85 6.52 -4.66
CA LEU A 117 16.44 5.41 -3.90
C LEU A 117 15.82 4.04 -4.24
N LEU A 118 14.49 3.99 -4.41
CA LEU A 118 13.78 2.75 -4.70
C LEU A 118 13.96 2.30 -6.15
N LYS A 119 14.07 3.22 -7.11
CA LYS A 119 14.41 2.90 -8.50
C LYS A 119 15.78 2.20 -8.63
N GLY A 120 16.70 2.46 -7.70
CA GLY A 120 18.01 1.80 -7.66
C GLY A 120 17.99 0.38 -7.08
N ASP A 121 16.88 -0.08 -6.49
CA ASP A 121 16.76 -1.44 -5.94
C ASP A 121 16.36 -2.44 -7.03
N VAL A 122 17.34 -3.20 -7.52
CA VAL A 122 17.19 -4.21 -8.57
C VAL A 122 16.18 -5.30 -8.20
N GLU A 123 16.15 -5.73 -6.94
CA GLU A 123 15.24 -6.77 -6.46
C GLU A 123 13.81 -6.25 -6.36
N LEU A 124 13.63 -4.99 -5.94
CA LEU A 124 12.32 -4.34 -5.96
C LEU A 124 11.82 -4.14 -7.38
N GLU A 125 12.67 -3.68 -8.30
CA GLU A 125 12.29 -3.51 -9.71
C GLU A 125 11.89 -4.84 -10.35
N LYS A 126 12.66 -5.91 -10.11
CA LYS A 126 12.31 -7.27 -10.56
C LYS A 126 10.96 -7.71 -10.00
N SER A 127 10.74 -7.53 -8.69
CA SER A 127 9.48 -7.86 -8.03
C SER A 127 8.29 -7.08 -8.61
N LEU A 128 8.46 -5.77 -8.89
CA LEU A 128 7.44 -4.94 -9.54
C LEU A 128 7.10 -5.44 -10.94
N ARG A 129 8.10 -5.79 -11.75
CA ARG A 129 7.89 -6.32 -13.10
C ARG A 129 7.19 -7.67 -13.07
N GLU A 130 7.56 -8.56 -12.16
CA GLU A 130 6.94 -9.88 -12.02
C GLU A 130 5.50 -9.79 -11.50
N ALA A 131 5.29 -9.01 -10.44
CA ALA A 131 3.99 -8.79 -9.84
C ALA A 131 3.05 -8.00 -10.75
N SER A 132 3.60 -7.06 -11.53
CA SER A 132 2.91 -6.20 -12.52
C SER A 132 1.55 -5.69 -12.03
N PRO A 133 1.49 -4.98 -10.88
CA PRO A 133 0.23 -4.37 -10.42
C PRO A 133 -0.31 -3.40 -11.47
N ASP A 134 -1.64 -3.21 -11.53
CA ASP A 134 -2.24 -2.17 -12.36
C ASP A 134 -1.80 -0.79 -11.85
N LEU A 135 -1.82 -0.62 -10.54
CA LEU A 135 -1.38 0.55 -9.79
C LEU A 135 -0.88 0.08 -8.43
N LEU A 136 0.28 0.55 -8.01
CA LEU A 136 0.76 0.47 -6.64
C LEU A 136 0.77 1.89 -6.07
N GLU A 137 0.13 2.09 -4.93
CA GLU A 137 0.19 3.34 -4.17
C GLU A 137 0.93 3.08 -2.86
N VAL A 138 1.80 4.01 -2.46
CA VAL A 138 2.54 3.97 -1.20
C VAL A 138 2.45 5.35 -0.54
N PHE A 139 1.84 5.40 0.63
CA PHE A 139 1.51 6.62 1.36
C PHE A 139 1.46 6.33 2.86
N PRO A 140 1.72 7.29 3.76
CA PRO A 140 1.67 7.01 5.19
C PRO A 140 0.23 6.81 5.66
N GLU A 141 0.08 6.21 6.84
CA GLU A 141 -1.17 6.30 7.59
C GLU A 141 -1.50 7.77 7.91
N ILE A 142 -2.70 8.21 7.55
CA ILE A 142 -3.15 9.62 7.65
C ILE A 142 -4.29 9.81 8.65
N MET A 143 -4.61 8.77 9.41
CA MET A 143 -5.70 8.74 10.38
C MET A 143 -5.47 7.63 11.40
N PRO A 144 -6.13 7.66 12.58
CA PRO A 144 -5.92 6.65 13.59
C PRO A 144 -6.12 5.22 13.05
N PRO A 145 -5.36 4.23 13.54
CA PRO A 145 -5.43 2.85 13.06
C PRO A 145 -6.83 2.25 13.07
N SER A 146 -7.65 2.64 14.06
CA SER A 146 -9.05 2.23 14.21
C SER A 146 -9.94 2.65 13.04
N TYR A 147 -9.59 3.75 12.36
CA TYR A 147 -10.31 4.28 11.20
C TYR A 147 -9.63 3.96 9.88
N MET A 148 -8.30 3.74 9.89
CA MET A 148 -7.52 3.51 8.67
C MET A 148 -8.01 2.29 7.90
N GLU A 149 -8.32 1.19 8.60
CA GLU A 149 -8.87 -0.01 7.96
C GLU A 149 -10.21 0.30 7.26
N SER A 150 -11.11 1.04 7.90
CA SER A 150 -12.39 1.44 7.31
C SER A 150 -12.20 2.35 6.10
N PHE A 151 -11.26 3.28 6.16
CA PHE A 151 -10.93 4.19 5.07
C PHE A 151 -10.34 3.46 3.85
N LEU A 152 -9.39 2.56 4.08
CA LEU A 152 -8.80 1.73 3.02
C LEU A 152 -9.86 0.85 2.34
N LEU A 153 -10.85 0.39 3.11
CA LEU A 153 -11.94 -0.48 2.65
C LEU A 153 -13.15 0.26 2.05
N ALA A 154 -13.30 1.57 2.27
CA ALA A 154 -14.47 2.34 1.80
C ALA A 154 -14.14 3.17 0.54
N PRO A 155 -14.43 2.66 -0.68
CA PRO A 155 -14.09 3.36 -1.91
C PRO A 155 -14.94 4.62 -2.10
N GLY A 156 -14.29 5.72 -2.46
CA GLY A 156 -14.99 6.94 -2.88
C GLY A 156 -15.72 7.66 -1.75
N VAL A 157 -15.49 7.31 -0.48
CA VAL A 157 -15.92 8.16 0.64
C VAL A 157 -15.31 9.53 0.36
N PRO A 158 -16.14 10.55 0.05
CA PRO A 158 -15.64 11.91 0.03
C PRO A 158 -14.96 12.12 1.37
N LEU A 159 -13.86 12.88 1.40
CA LEU A 159 -13.36 13.37 2.68
C LEU A 159 -14.50 14.21 3.27
N THR A 160 -15.39 13.57 4.03
CA THR A 160 -16.52 14.20 4.70
C THR A 160 -15.92 15.18 5.69
N PRO A 161 -16.66 16.20 6.16
CA PRO A 161 -16.14 17.11 7.18
C PRO A 161 -15.49 16.36 8.35
N LEU A 162 -16.15 15.29 8.83
CA LEU A 162 -15.62 14.43 9.89
C LEU A 162 -14.31 13.72 9.51
N VAL A 163 -14.20 13.15 8.30
CA VAL A 163 -12.95 12.53 7.86
C VAL A 163 -11.84 13.56 7.67
N ARG A 164 -12.16 14.77 7.21
CA ARG A 164 -11.19 15.87 7.06
C ARG A 164 -10.61 16.29 8.41
N ASP A 165 -11.48 16.48 9.40
CA ASP A 165 -11.07 16.89 10.74
C ASP A 165 -10.22 15.79 11.38
N LEU A 166 -10.61 14.53 11.22
CA LEU A 166 -9.85 13.38 11.70
C LEU A 166 -8.45 13.27 11.05
N VAL A 167 -8.35 13.50 9.73
CA VAL A 167 -7.05 13.56 9.05
C VAL A 167 -6.21 14.73 9.57
N LYS A 168 -6.80 15.92 9.72
CA LYS A 168 -6.08 17.10 10.24
C LYS A 168 -5.53 16.85 11.64
N SER A 169 -6.38 16.39 12.56
CA SER A 169 -5.97 16.08 13.94
C SER A 169 -4.87 15.03 13.98
N TYR A 170 -4.96 13.99 13.14
CA TYR A 170 -3.91 12.97 13.08
C TYR A 170 -2.58 13.51 12.57
N LEU A 171 -2.57 14.46 11.63
CA LEU A 171 -1.32 15.07 11.18
C LEU A 171 -0.68 15.99 12.23
N GLU A 172 -1.48 16.60 13.09
CA GLU A 172 -0.99 17.44 14.20
C GLU A 172 -0.51 16.59 15.38
N GLN A 173 -1.08 15.40 15.58
CA GLN A 173 -0.75 14.48 16.65
C GLN A 173 -0.82 13.03 16.14
N PRO A 174 0.21 12.56 15.40
CA PRO A 174 0.21 11.20 14.89
C PRO A 174 0.32 10.21 16.04
N GLU A 175 -0.40 9.09 15.96
CA GLU A 175 -0.30 8.01 16.96
C GLU A 175 0.84 7.04 16.64
N ARG A 176 1.14 6.87 15.35
CA ARG A 176 2.29 6.10 14.85
C ARG A 176 2.73 6.55 13.46
N LEU A 177 3.95 6.16 13.09
CA LEU A 177 4.47 6.32 11.74
C LEU A 177 4.46 4.96 11.03
N ALA A 178 3.61 4.82 10.02
CA ALA A 178 3.49 3.61 9.24
C ALA A 178 3.28 3.95 7.76
N TRP A 179 3.91 3.18 6.87
CA TRP A 179 3.59 3.19 5.45
C TRP A 179 2.42 2.26 5.18
N CYS A 180 1.42 2.76 4.48
CA CYS A 180 0.38 1.96 3.84
C CYS A 180 0.75 1.78 2.37
N PHE A 181 0.59 0.57 1.85
CA PHE A 181 0.63 0.34 0.42
C PHE A 181 -0.63 -0.37 -0.05
N ARG A 182 -1.04 -0.03 -1.27
CA ARG A 182 -2.21 -0.60 -1.93
C ARG A 182 -1.83 -0.96 -3.36
N ALA A 183 -1.75 -2.26 -3.64
CA ALA A 183 -1.56 -2.77 -4.99
C ALA A 183 -2.90 -3.22 -5.57
N GLN A 184 -3.29 -2.64 -6.70
CA GLN A 184 -4.49 -2.97 -7.45
C GLN A 184 -4.17 -3.98 -8.55
N ILE A 185 -5.02 -5.00 -8.68
CA ILE A 185 -4.85 -6.09 -9.64
C ILE A 185 -6.19 -6.32 -10.35
N LEU A 186 -6.15 -6.54 -11.66
CA LEU A 186 -7.33 -6.96 -12.42
C LEU A 186 -7.91 -8.27 -11.89
N TYR A 187 -9.17 -8.26 -11.46
CA TYR A 187 -9.88 -9.48 -11.08
C TYR A 187 -10.25 -10.28 -12.33
N GLY A 188 -10.26 -11.61 -12.21
CA GLY A 188 -10.55 -12.50 -13.35
C GLY A 188 -9.32 -12.82 -14.22
N TYR A 189 -8.11 -12.45 -13.77
CA TYR A 189 -6.87 -12.83 -14.44
C TYR A 189 -6.73 -14.38 -14.49
N PRO A 190 -6.39 -15.00 -15.64
CA PRO A 190 -6.33 -16.47 -15.78
C PRO A 190 -5.37 -17.20 -14.82
N ARG A 191 -4.41 -16.48 -14.23
CA ARG A 191 -3.45 -16.97 -13.22
C ARG A 191 -3.53 -16.16 -11.93
N MET A 192 -4.75 -15.88 -11.49
CA MET A 192 -5.01 -15.03 -10.31
C MET A 192 -4.25 -15.47 -9.06
N PRO A 193 -4.18 -16.78 -8.70
CA PRO A 193 -3.44 -17.21 -7.52
C PRO A 193 -1.95 -16.84 -7.59
N GLN A 194 -1.31 -17.09 -8.74
CA GLN A 194 0.09 -16.72 -8.95
C GLN A 194 0.28 -15.20 -8.94
N LYS A 195 -0.70 -14.45 -9.46
CA LYS A 195 -0.69 -12.98 -9.42
C LYS A 195 -0.76 -12.46 -7.98
N ILE A 196 -1.59 -13.06 -7.13
CA ILE A 196 -1.69 -12.75 -5.71
C ILE A 196 -0.36 -13.04 -5.00
N ALA A 197 0.21 -14.24 -5.18
CA ALA A 197 1.51 -14.60 -4.63
C ALA A 197 2.60 -13.59 -4.97
N LYS A 198 2.71 -13.21 -6.24
CA LYS A 198 3.72 -12.24 -6.69
C LYS A 198 3.50 -10.86 -6.07
N ASN A 199 2.26 -10.43 -5.88
CA ASN A 199 1.98 -9.15 -5.22
C ASN A 199 2.20 -9.22 -3.71
N PHE A 200 2.03 -10.38 -3.08
CA PHE A 200 2.47 -10.61 -1.69
C PHE A 200 4.00 -10.57 -1.56
N LEU A 201 4.75 -11.14 -2.50
CA LEU A 201 6.22 -10.99 -2.53
C LEU A 201 6.65 -9.54 -2.74
N LEU A 202 5.99 -8.82 -3.67
CA LEU A 202 6.22 -7.40 -3.85
C LEU A 202 5.98 -6.62 -2.56
N ALA A 203 4.92 -6.95 -1.81
CA ALA A 203 4.61 -6.33 -0.53
C ALA A 203 5.73 -6.52 0.51
N LEU A 204 6.29 -7.73 0.62
CA LEU A 204 7.44 -8.03 1.48
C LEU A 204 8.70 -7.29 1.04
N GLN A 205 8.92 -7.22 -0.26
CA GLN A 205 10.08 -6.52 -0.83
C GLN A 205 10.00 -5.00 -0.62
N LEU A 206 8.80 -4.42 -0.76
CA LEU A 206 8.52 -3.02 -0.42
C LEU A 206 8.74 -2.75 1.06
N GLU A 207 8.24 -3.64 1.94
CA GLU A 207 8.45 -3.54 3.38
C GLU A 207 9.94 -3.44 3.73
N ARG A 208 10.75 -4.35 3.19
CA ARG A 208 12.19 -4.35 3.36
C ARG A 208 12.81 -3.04 2.85
N ALA A 209 12.49 -2.66 1.61
CA ALA A 209 13.10 -1.51 0.96
C ALA A 209 12.76 -0.20 1.71
N LEU A 210 11.52 -0.04 2.17
CA LEU A 210 11.09 1.12 2.96
C LEU A 210 11.78 1.16 4.33
N LYS A 211 11.87 0.04 5.05
CA LYS A 211 12.57 -0.04 6.35
C LYS A 211 14.08 0.29 6.25
N GLU A 212 14.70 -0.08 5.13
CA GLU A 212 16.14 0.16 4.90
C GLU A 212 16.46 1.57 4.39
N ARG A 213 15.62 2.12 3.50
CA ARG A 213 15.93 3.34 2.72
C ARG A 213 15.18 4.57 3.19
N TRP A 214 14.11 4.42 3.95
CA TRP A 214 13.51 5.57 4.62
C TRP A 214 14.41 5.96 5.79
N PRO A 215 14.89 7.21 5.85
CA PRO A 215 15.91 7.59 6.81
C PRO A 215 15.42 7.40 8.25
N LYS A 216 16.25 6.75 9.06
CA LYS A 216 16.21 6.89 10.52
C LYS A 216 16.76 8.29 10.84
N PRO A 217 16.16 9.06 11.76
CA PRO A 217 16.79 10.28 12.23
C PRO A 217 18.15 9.89 12.82
N SER A 218 19.15 10.69 12.47
CA SER A 218 20.51 10.61 13.01
C SER A 218 20.53 10.84 14.51
#